data_AF-A0A3E2T518-F1
#
_entry.id   AF-A0A3E2T518-F1
#
_cell.length_a   1.000
_cell.length_b   1.000
_cell.length_c   1.000
_cell.angle_alpha   90.00
_cell.angle_beta   90.00
_cell.angle_gamma   90.00
#
_symmetry.space_group_name_H-M   'P 1'
#
loop_
_entity.id
_entity.type
_entity.pdbx_description
1 polymer ?
#
loop_
_entity_poly.entity_id
_entity_poly.type
_entity_poly.pdbx_seq_one_letter_code
_entity_poly.pdbx_strand_id
1 'polypeptide(L)'
;MREPRYSILADIQDAIERAKQGKLALYWQRTIQREYRCKKVTPAEQQAYEQLQSILSEIPQWSDVEDLRSDMEEIGGRVWYCHYWEEHYSMVELTEDRNGKFNVDYVLDDAVTPEVRREAALLAQKELAKCMQEWGISLLNAPVPEQMKYASLTEAASHLMQVLNDPESITG
;
A
#
# COMPACT_ATOMS: atom_id res chain seq x y z
N MET A 1 17.21 28.90 1.73
CA MET A 1 17.07 27.44 1.63
C MET A 1 16.72 26.92 3.01
N ARG A 2 15.57 26.27 3.21
CA ARG A 2 15.28 25.59 4.49
C ARG A 2 16.21 24.38 4.59
N GLU A 3 16.83 24.18 5.75
CA GLU A 3 17.53 22.93 6.05
C GLU A 3 16.57 21.74 5.88
N PRO A 4 17.05 20.58 5.40
CA PRO A 4 16.22 19.39 5.33
C PRO A 4 15.82 19.02 6.77
N ARG A 5 14.54 19.20 7.11
CA ARG A 5 13.99 18.83 8.42
C ARG A 5 13.93 17.31 8.63
N TYR A 6 14.17 16.53 7.58
CA TYR A 6 14.11 15.08 7.56
C TYR A 6 15.28 14.51 6.72
N SER A 7 16.12 13.70 7.36
CA SER A 7 17.16 12.90 6.69
C SER A 7 16.54 11.57 6.30
N ILE A 8 16.62 11.20 5.02
CA ILE A 8 16.11 9.89 4.54
C ILE A 8 17.21 8.82 4.65
N LEU A 9 18.39 9.19 5.15
CA LEU A 9 19.52 8.28 5.23
C LEU A 9 19.19 7.05 6.07
N ALA A 10 18.46 7.21 7.16
CA ALA A 10 18.02 6.10 8.01
C ALA A 10 17.09 5.16 7.24
N ASP A 11 16.13 5.71 6.48
CA ASP A 11 15.20 4.92 5.68
C ASP A 11 15.93 4.18 4.54
N ILE A 12 16.90 4.82 3.89
CA ILE A 12 17.72 4.16 2.86
C ILE A 12 18.56 3.04 3.49
N GLN A 13 19.13 3.26 4.68
CA GLN A 13 19.91 2.25 5.38
C GLN A 13 19.07 1.04 5.79
N ASP A 14 17.86 1.27 6.30
CA ASP A 14 16.90 0.19 6.57
C ASP A 14 16.53 -0.55 5.28
N ALA A 15 16.21 0.20 4.22
CA ALA A 15 15.91 -0.35 2.91
C ALA A 15 17.06 -1.20 2.35
N ILE A 16 18.33 -0.82 2.57
CA ILE A 16 19.50 -1.62 2.19
C ILE A 16 19.50 -2.96 2.94
N GLU A 17 19.26 -2.97 4.25
CA GLU A 17 19.25 -4.21 5.03
C GLU A 17 18.08 -5.13 4.67
N ARG A 18 16.90 -4.56 4.36
CA ARG A 18 15.77 -5.32 3.80
C ARG A 18 16.08 -5.85 2.41
N ALA A 19 16.67 -5.02 1.54
CA ALA A 19 16.99 -5.39 0.16
C ALA A 19 18.03 -6.51 0.06
N LYS A 20 19.03 -6.53 0.95
CA LYS A 20 20.01 -7.63 1.07
C LYS A 20 19.35 -8.98 1.39
N GLN A 21 18.20 -8.96 2.06
CA GLN A 21 17.42 -10.15 2.38
C GLN A 21 16.40 -10.51 1.30
N GLY A 22 16.28 -9.70 0.24
CA GLY A 22 15.23 -9.84 -0.77
C GLY A 22 13.85 -9.42 -0.27
N LYS A 23 13.77 -8.56 0.75
CA LYS A 23 12.53 -8.20 1.47
C LYS A 23 12.12 -6.73 1.32
N LEU A 24 12.63 -6.02 0.31
CA LEU A 24 12.25 -4.64 0.07
C LEU A 24 11.22 -4.56 -1.07
N ALA A 25 9.94 -4.55 -0.72
CA ALA A 25 8.86 -4.53 -1.70
C ALA A 25 8.83 -3.25 -2.57
N LEU A 26 8.19 -3.34 -3.73
CA LEU A 26 8.20 -2.31 -4.77
C LEU A 26 7.61 -0.98 -4.27
N TYR A 27 6.56 -1.03 -3.45
CA TYR A 27 5.96 0.11 -2.79
C TYR A 27 7.01 0.89 -1.98
N TRP A 28 7.78 0.21 -1.14
CA TRP A 28 8.85 0.84 -0.35
C TRP A 28 10.01 1.35 -1.21
N GLN A 29 10.40 0.62 -2.26
CA GLN A 29 11.39 1.10 -3.22
C GLN A 29 10.97 2.44 -3.84
N ARG A 30 9.69 2.59 -4.20
CA ARG A 30 9.11 3.81 -4.76
C ARG A 30 9.03 4.94 -3.75
N THR A 31 8.64 4.64 -2.51
CA THR A 31 8.62 5.61 -1.41
C THR A 31 10.00 6.24 -1.23
N ILE A 32 11.06 5.41 -1.12
CA ILE A 32 12.44 5.89 -1.02
C ILE A 32 12.85 6.70 -2.26
N GLN A 33 12.52 6.24 -3.46
CA GLN A 33 12.84 6.95 -4.70
C GLN A 33 12.15 8.33 -4.77
N ARG A 34 10.89 8.44 -4.34
CA ARG A 34 10.14 9.70 -4.32
C ARG A 34 10.78 10.68 -3.35
N GLU A 35 11.02 10.25 -2.11
CA GLU A 35 11.68 11.07 -1.09
C GLU A 35 13.08 11.54 -1.53
N TYR A 36 13.85 10.66 -2.18
CA TYR A 36 15.15 10.98 -2.75
C TYR A 36 15.05 12.07 -3.83
N ARG A 37 14.07 11.99 -4.73
CA ARG A 37 13.87 12.95 -5.83
C ARG A 37 13.31 14.30 -5.38
N CYS A 38 12.50 14.33 -4.32
CA CYS A 38 11.79 15.53 -3.88
C CYS A 38 12.66 16.52 -3.08
N LYS A 39 13.93 16.19 -2.80
CA LYS A 39 14.81 17.02 -1.97
C LYS A 39 16.23 17.15 -2.51
N LYS A 40 16.98 18.09 -1.94
CA LYS A 40 18.43 18.18 -2.15
C LYS A 40 19.13 17.17 -1.25
N VAL A 41 19.64 16.11 -1.85
CA VAL A 41 20.31 15.02 -1.15
C VAL A 41 21.72 15.41 -0.69
N THR A 42 22.11 14.88 0.46
CA THR A 42 23.48 14.94 0.96
C THR A 42 24.37 13.90 0.26
N PRO A 43 25.71 14.06 0.26
CA PRO A 43 26.61 13.05 -0.30
C PRO A 43 26.44 11.66 0.33
N ALA A 44 26.13 11.60 1.63
CA ALA A 44 25.88 10.34 2.33
C ALA A 44 24.59 9.66 1.85
N GLU A 45 23.51 10.42 1.67
CA GLU A 45 22.25 9.91 1.12
C GLU A 45 22.42 9.45 -0.34
N GLN A 46 23.20 10.19 -1.15
CA GLN A 46 23.52 9.79 -2.52
C GLN A 46 24.26 8.45 -2.54
N GLN A 47 25.33 8.32 -1.75
CA GLN A 47 26.10 7.08 -1.69
C GLN A 47 25.25 5.90 -1.22
N ALA A 48 24.42 6.09 -0.20
CA ALA A 48 23.53 5.05 0.30
C ALA A 48 22.48 4.66 -0.76
N TYR A 49 21.90 5.63 -1.47
CA TYR A 49 20.92 5.35 -2.52
C TYR A 49 21.56 4.58 -3.69
N GLU A 50 22.77 4.96 -4.13
CA GLU A 50 23.52 4.23 -5.16
C GLU A 50 23.80 2.77 -4.74
N GLN A 51 24.16 2.55 -3.47
CA GLN A 51 24.32 1.20 -2.92
C GLN A 51 23.01 0.41 -2.95
N LEU A 52 21.89 1.02 -2.54
CA LEU A 52 20.58 0.39 -2.60
C LEU A 52 20.23 -0.03 -4.03
N GLN A 53 20.44 0.83 -5.02
CA GLN A 53 20.18 0.51 -6.42
C GLN A 53 21.04 -0.66 -6.94
N SER A 54 22.31 -0.74 -6.52
CA SER A 54 23.17 -1.88 -6.85
C SER A 54 22.58 -3.20 -6.32
N ILE A 55 22.14 -3.21 -5.07
CA ILE A 55 21.55 -4.40 -4.44
C ILE A 55 20.25 -4.81 -5.15
N LEU A 56 19.37 -3.85 -5.45
CA LEU A 56 18.11 -4.09 -6.15
C LEU A 56 18.30 -4.65 -7.56
N SER A 57 19.42 -4.35 -8.21
CA SER A 57 19.73 -4.89 -9.54
C SER A 57 20.18 -6.36 -9.52
N GLU A 58 20.62 -6.86 -8.37
CA GLU A 58 21.20 -8.21 -8.22
C GLU A 58 20.27 -9.17 -7.48
N ILE A 59 19.51 -8.67 -6.50
CA ILE A 59 18.70 -9.48 -5.59
C ILE A 59 17.21 -9.27 -5.90
N PRO A 60 16.48 -10.31 -6.34
CA PRO A 60 15.02 -10.27 -6.44
C PRO A 60 14.39 -9.94 -5.08
N GLN A 61 13.37 -9.09 -5.10
CA GLN A 61 12.68 -8.63 -3.90
C GLN A 61 11.29 -9.26 -3.78
N TRP A 62 10.74 -9.24 -2.57
CA TRP A 62 9.34 -9.54 -2.31
C TRP A 62 8.40 -8.67 -3.14
N SER A 63 7.26 -9.25 -3.50
CA SER A 63 6.10 -8.50 -3.93
C SER A 63 5.50 -7.73 -2.75
N ASP A 64 4.73 -6.67 -3.06
CA ASP A 64 4.04 -5.88 -2.03
C ASP A 64 3.05 -6.73 -1.21
N VAL A 65 2.45 -7.74 -1.85
CA VAL A 65 1.54 -8.69 -1.19
C VAL A 65 2.28 -9.59 -0.20
N GLU A 66 3.48 -10.05 -0.53
CA GLU A 66 4.31 -10.86 0.37
C GLU A 66 4.77 -10.04 1.58
N ASP A 67 5.15 -8.79 1.36
CA ASP A 67 5.58 -7.86 2.41
C ASP A 67 4.44 -7.60 3.40
N LEU A 68 3.28 -7.18 2.90
CA LEU A 68 2.09 -6.94 3.73
C LEU A 68 1.70 -8.21 4.50
N ARG A 69 1.74 -9.38 3.86
CA ARG A 69 1.42 -10.65 4.53
C ARG A 69 2.40 -10.92 5.68
N SER A 70 3.70 -10.77 5.44
CA SER A 70 4.73 -10.97 6.46
C SER A 70 4.52 -10.02 7.65
N ASP A 71 4.28 -8.74 7.38
CA ASP A 71 4.06 -7.73 8.42
C ASP A 71 2.81 -8.02 9.25
N MET A 72 1.71 -8.39 8.59
CA MET A 72 0.47 -8.77 9.27
C MET A 72 0.65 -10.05 10.10
N GLU A 73 1.33 -11.07 9.58
CA GLU A 73 1.61 -12.32 10.30
C GLU A 73 2.46 -12.08 11.55
N GLU A 74 3.46 -11.20 11.48
CA GLU A 74 4.34 -10.86 12.62
C GLU A 74 3.54 -10.28 13.80
N ILE A 75 2.52 -9.47 13.52
CA ILE A 75 1.66 -8.88 14.55
C ILE A 75 0.47 -9.76 14.94
N GLY A 76 0.39 -10.98 14.41
CA GLY A 76 -0.69 -11.95 14.65
C GLY A 76 -1.99 -11.65 13.89
N GLY A 77 -1.93 -10.80 12.87
CA GLY A 77 -3.04 -10.50 11.97
C GLY A 77 -3.00 -11.30 10.67
N ARG A 78 -3.83 -10.88 9.72
CA ARG A 78 -3.94 -11.49 8.39
C ARG A 78 -4.36 -10.50 7.32
N VAL A 79 -3.99 -10.81 6.09
CA VAL A 79 -4.46 -10.11 4.89
C VAL A 79 -5.66 -10.86 4.32
N TRP A 80 -6.75 -10.15 4.06
CA TRP A 80 -7.93 -10.69 3.39
C TRP A 80 -7.90 -10.35 1.90
N TYR A 81 -7.66 -9.09 1.57
CA TYR A 81 -7.54 -8.61 0.21
C TYR A 81 -6.51 -7.49 0.16
N CYS A 82 -5.70 -7.46 -0.90
CA CYS A 82 -4.87 -6.32 -1.20
C CYS A 82 -4.57 -6.27 -2.70
N HIS A 83 -4.38 -5.08 -3.23
CA HIS A 83 -3.89 -4.87 -4.58
C HIS A 83 -2.98 -3.65 -4.61
N TYR A 84 -1.83 -3.81 -5.25
CA TYR A 84 -0.84 -2.77 -5.46
C TYR A 84 -0.63 -2.60 -6.95
N TRP A 85 -0.59 -1.35 -7.42
CA TRP A 85 -0.39 -1.08 -8.84
C TRP A 85 1.10 -0.95 -9.15
N GLU A 86 1.53 -1.68 -10.17
CA GLU A 86 2.89 -1.57 -10.68
C GLU A 86 3.08 -0.29 -11.51
N GLU A 87 2.04 0.34 -12.05
CA GLU A 87 2.23 1.50 -12.93
C GLU A 87 2.21 2.83 -12.18
N HIS A 88 1.55 2.89 -11.02
CA HIS A 88 1.32 4.11 -10.25
C HIS A 88 1.19 3.82 -8.74
N TYR A 89 1.23 4.87 -7.92
CA TYR A 89 1.25 4.75 -6.45
C TYR A 89 -0.15 4.57 -5.86
N SER A 90 -0.92 3.62 -6.41
CA SER A 90 -2.22 3.23 -5.86
C SER A 90 -2.10 1.93 -5.10
N MET A 91 -2.97 1.76 -4.11
CA MET A 91 -3.00 0.59 -3.24
C MET A 91 -4.38 0.46 -2.61
N VAL A 92 -4.86 -0.76 -2.42
CA VAL A 92 -6.03 -1.06 -1.60
C VAL A 92 -5.73 -2.27 -0.73
N GLU A 93 -6.17 -2.24 0.52
CA GLU A 93 -5.92 -3.28 1.50
C GLU A 93 -7.16 -3.49 2.39
N LEU A 94 -7.37 -4.74 2.77
CA LEU A 94 -8.31 -5.20 3.77
C LEU A 94 -7.59 -6.21 4.64
N THR A 95 -7.33 -5.84 5.88
CA THR A 95 -6.57 -6.63 6.85
C THR A 95 -7.38 -6.86 8.11
N GLU A 96 -6.97 -7.84 8.91
CA GLU A 96 -7.54 -8.14 10.23
C GLU A 96 -6.39 -8.24 11.22
N ASP A 97 -6.49 -7.55 12.36
CA ASP A 97 -5.48 -7.57 13.41
C ASP A 97 -5.63 -8.81 14.32
N ARG A 98 -4.68 -8.97 15.26
CA ARG A 98 -4.69 -10.08 16.22
C ARG A 98 -5.93 -10.18 17.12
N ASN A 99 -6.72 -9.11 17.22
CA ASN A 99 -7.93 -9.05 18.02
C ASN A 99 -9.19 -9.30 17.19
N GLY A 100 -9.04 -9.61 15.90
CA GLY A 100 -10.15 -9.80 14.96
C GLY A 100 -10.77 -8.48 14.48
N LYS A 101 -10.08 -7.35 14.66
CA LYS A 101 -10.56 -6.06 14.15
C LYS A 101 -10.10 -5.87 12.71
N PHE A 102 -11.04 -5.51 11.85
CA PHE A 102 -10.77 -5.27 10.44
C PHE A 102 -10.24 -3.85 10.21
N ASN A 103 -9.34 -3.68 9.26
CA ASN A 103 -8.86 -2.38 8.79
C ASN A 103 -8.95 -2.34 7.26
N VAL A 104 -9.19 -1.14 6.74
CA VAL A 104 -9.18 -0.87 5.30
C VAL A 104 -8.28 0.32 5.05
N ASP A 105 -7.33 0.14 4.15
CA ASP A 105 -6.42 1.19 3.70
C ASP A 105 -6.53 1.30 2.20
N TYR A 106 -6.58 2.52 1.67
CA TYR A 106 -6.73 2.75 0.25
C TYR A 106 -6.11 4.09 -0.14
N VAL A 107 -5.39 4.07 -1.26
CA VAL A 107 -4.75 5.23 -1.90
C VAL A 107 -4.97 5.09 -3.39
N LEU A 108 -5.44 6.15 -4.04
CA LEU A 108 -5.42 6.27 -5.50
C LEU A 108 -4.49 7.42 -5.87
N ASP A 109 -3.47 7.11 -6.67
CA ASP A 109 -2.43 8.07 -7.04
C ASP A 109 -3.03 9.34 -7.66
N ASP A 110 -2.78 10.49 -7.02
CA ASP A 110 -3.31 11.77 -7.48
C ASP A 110 -2.52 12.34 -8.68
N ALA A 111 -1.32 11.80 -8.93
CA ALA A 111 -0.45 12.21 -10.01
C ALA A 111 -0.82 11.60 -11.37
N VAL A 112 -1.67 10.55 -11.39
CA VAL A 112 -2.21 10.00 -12.65
C VAL A 112 -3.52 10.69 -13.04
N THR A 113 -3.98 10.45 -14.27
CA THR A 113 -5.22 11.07 -14.75
C THR A 113 -6.45 10.49 -14.03
N PRO A 114 -7.56 11.25 -13.93
CA PRO A 114 -8.81 10.74 -13.38
C PRO A 114 -9.29 9.45 -14.05
N GLU A 115 -9.02 9.28 -15.35
CA GLU A 115 -9.37 8.06 -16.09
C GLU A 115 -8.61 6.84 -15.54
N VAL A 116 -7.29 6.96 -15.33
CA VAL A 116 -6.45 5.90 -14.77
C VAL A 116 -6.88 5.57 -13.34
N ARG A 117 -7.20 6.59 -12.52
CA ARG A 117 -7.72 6.35 -11.16
C ARG A 117 -9.04 5.58 -11.16
N ARG A 118 -9.97 5.93 -12.05
CA ARG A 118 -11.24 5.20 -12.19
C ARG A 118 -11.03 3.76 -12.64
N GLU A 119 -10.09 3.52 -13.55
CA GLU A 119 -9.74 2.18 -13.99
C GLU A 119 -9.14 1.34 -12.85
N ALA A 120 -8.25 1.92 -12.04
CA ALA A 120 -7.70 1.28 -10.85
C ALA A 120 -8.81 0.94 -9.84
N ALA A 121 -9.67 1.90 -9.50
CA ALA A 121 -10.79 1.65 -8.59
C ALA A 121 -11.72 0.55 -9.11
N LEU A 122 -12.06 0.56 -10.40
CA LEU A 122 -12.90 -0.47 -11.03
C LEU A 122 -12.25 -1.85 -11.01
N LEU A 123 -10.94 -1.94 -11.20
CA LEU A 123 -10.20 -3.20 -11.10
C LEU A 123 -10.29 -3.75 -9.68
N ALA A 124 -10.00 -2.92 -8.66
CA ALA A 124 -10.11 -3.34 -7.27
C ALA A 124 -11.53 -3.78 -6.89
N GLN A 125 -12.55 -3.07 -7.36
CA GLN A 125 -13.95 -3.48 -7.15
C GLN A 125 -14.24 -4.85 -7.74
N LYS A 126 -13.78 -5.13 -8.97
CA LYS A 126 -13.99 -6.43 -9.62
C LYS A 126 -13.31 -7.57 -8.88
N GLU A 127 -12.10 -7.35 -8.39
CA GLU A 127 -11.35 -8.35 -7.63
C GLU A 127 -11.96 -8.56 -6.25
N LEU A 128 -12.22 -7.47 -5.51
CA LEU A 128 -12.87 -7.53 -4.20
C LEU A 128 -14.24 -8.22 -4.29
N ALA A 129 -15.02 -7.98 -5.34
CA ALA A 129 -16.32 -8.65 -5.53
C ALA A 129 -16.17 -10.18 -5.66
N LYS A 130 -15.11 -10.67 -6.32
CA LYS A 130 -14.81 -12.11 -6.40
C LYS A 130 -14.43 -12.65 -5.02
N CYS A 131 -13.57 -11.93 -4.29
CA CYS A 131 -13.19 -12.30 -2.93
C CYS A 131 -14.40 -12.35 -2.00
N MET A 132 -15.28 -11.35 -2.04
CA MET A 132 -16.53 -11.32 -1.28
C MET A 132 -17.42 -12.53 -1.57
N GLN A 133 -17.52 -12.94 -2.84
CA GLN A 133 -18.24 -14.14 -3.24
C GLN A 133 -17.62 -15.41 -2.64
N GLU A 134 -16.29 -15.54 -2.67
CA GLU A 134 -15.55 -16.65 -2.07
C GLU A 134 -15.71 -16.72 -0.55
N TRP A 135 -15.80 -15.57 0.12
CA TRP A 135 -16.06 -15.48 1.56
C TRP A 135 -17.54 -15.67 1.92
N GLY A 136 -18.44 -15.74 0.93
CA GLY A 136 -19.88 -15.86 1.15
C GLY A 136 -20.53 -14.61 1.76
N ILE A 137 -19.94 -13.43 1.56
CA ILE A 137 -20.48 -12.16 2.05
C ILE A 137 -21.12 -11.34 0.93
N SER A 138 -22.16 -10.58 1.27
CA SER A 138 -22.88 -9.74 0.32
C SER A 138 -22.60 -8.27 0.57
N LEU A 139 -22.55 -7.48 -0.50
CA LEU A 139 -22.47 -6.02 -0.41
C LEU A 139 -23.69 -5.45 0.31
N LEU A 140 -23.45 -4.58 1.30
CA LEU A 140 -24.51 -3.87 1.99
C LEU A 140 -25.16 -2.81 1.10
N ASN A 141 -26.50 -2.82 1.08
CA ASN A 141 -27.30 -1.88 0.28
C ASN A 141 -27.26 -0.44 0.82
N ALA A 142 -27.00 -0.27 2.10
CA ALA A 142 -26.90 1.05 2.75
C ALA A 142 -25.43 1.44 2.93
N PRO A 143 -25.11 2.75 2.93
CA PRO A 143 -23.78 3.22 3.28
C PRO A 143 -23.33 2.69 4.64
N VAL A 144 -22.12 2.14 4.73
CA VAL A 144 -21.57 1.64 5.99
C VAL A 144 -21.21 2.84 6.89
N PRO A 145 -21.75 2.92 8.12
CA PRO A 145 -21.38 3.99 9.04
C PRO A 145 -19.89 3.94 9.40
N GLU A 146 -19.28 5.11 9.52
CA GLU A 146 -17.86 5.27 9.88
C GLU A 146 -17.45 4.52 11.16
N GLN A 147 -18.36 4.39 12.13
CA GLN A 147 -18.11 3.70 13.40
C GLN A 147 -18.18 2.16 13.27
N MET A 148 -18.80 1.65 12.20
CA MET A 148 -19.07 0.22 12.00
C MET A 148 -18.20 -0.42 10.92
N LYS A 149 -17.53 0.37 10.07
CA LYS A 149 -16.72 -0.14 8.94
C LYS A 149 -15.60 -1.12 9.31
N TYR A 150 -15.28 -1.25 10.60
CA TYR A 150 -14.23 -2.15 11.10
C TYR A 150 -14.76 -3.29 11.98
N ALA A 151 -16.09 -3.38 12.16
CA ALA A 151 -16.72 -4.28 13.12
C ALA A 151 -16.81 -5.73 12.63
N SER A 152 -16.86 -5.94 11.33
CA SER A 152 -16.87 -7.27 10.71
C SER A 152 -16.32 -7.21 9.30
N LEU A 153 -15.93 -8.37 8.76
CA LEU A 153 -15.49 -8.52 7.38
C LEU A 153 -16.53 -8.00 6.38
N THR A 154 -17.83 -8.18 6.66
CA THR A 154 -18.90 -7.73 5.76
C THR A 154 -18.97 -6.20 5.67
N GLU A 155 -18.97 -5.50 6.80
CA GLU A 155 -18.97 -4.03 6.81
C GLU A 155 -17.66 -3.46 6.27
N ALA A 156 -16.50 -4.08 6.56
CA ALA A 156 -15.21 -3.63 6.03
C ALA A 156 -15.11 -3.75 4.51
N ALA A 157 -15.44 -4.93 3.96
CA ALA A 157 -15.44 -5.14 2.52
C ALA A 157 -16.50 -4.28 1.81
N SER A 158 -17.68 -4.12 2.41
CA SER A 158 -18.73 -3.25 1.87
C SER A 158 -18.30 -1.78 1.87
N HIS A 159 -17.66 -1.31 2.95
CA HIS A 159 -17.14 0.05 3.03
C HIS A 159 -16.08 0.30 1.96
N LEU A 160 -15.11 -0.60 1.79
CA LEU A 160 -14.08 -0.47 0.76
C LEU A 160 -14.69 -0.43 -0.65
N MET A 161 -15.64 -1.32 -0.95
CA MET A 161 -16.38 -1.31 -2.22
C MET A 161 -17.11 0.01 -2.47
N GLN A 162 -17.75 0.55 -1.43
CA GLN A 162 -18.53 1.79 -1.49
C GLN A 162 -17.64 3.02 -1.70
N VAL A 163 -16.49 3.10 -1.03
CA VAL A 163 -15.53 4.20 -1.21
C VAL A 163 -14.97 4.22 -2.63
N LEU A 164 -14.66 3.04 -3.19
CA LEU A 164 -14.17 2.92 -4.56
C LEU A 164 -15.21 3.32 -5.63
N ASN A 165 -16.49 3.52 -5.29
CA ASN A 165 -17.49 4.07 -6.23
C ASN A 165 -17.28 5.55 -6.54
N ASP A 166 -16.61 6.28 -5.66
CA ASP A 166 -16.27 7.70 -5.86
C ASP A 166 -14.75 7.89 -5.73
N PRO A 167 -13.96 7.38 -6.68
CA PRO A 167 -12.49 7.37 -6.59
C PRO A 167 -11.90 8.78 -6.54
N GLU A 168 -12.63 9.79 -7.02
CA GLU A 168 -12.21 11.19 -6.98
C GLU A 168 -12.33 11.82 -5.58
N SER A 169 -13.09 11.19 -4.68
CA SER A 169 -13.17 11.57 -3.27
C SER A 169 -12.01 11.02 -2.42
N ILE A 170 -11.24 10.07 -2.97
CA ILE A 170 -10.07 9.49 -2.32
C ILE A 170 -8.89 10.42 -2.55
N THR A 171 -8.61 11.27 -1.56
CA THR A 171 -7.42 12.13 -1.57
C THR A 171 -6.32 11.47 -0.74
N GLY A 172 -5.24 11.05 -1.40
CA GLY A 172 -4.01 10.53 -0.79
C GLY A 172 -2.83 11.45 -1.00
#